data_AF-A0A937TTZ4-F1
#
_entry.id   AF-A0A937TTZ4-F1
#
_cell.length_a   1.000
_cell.length_b   1.000
_cell.length_c   1.000
_cell.angle_alpha   90.00
_cell.angle_beta   90.00
_cell.angle_gamma   90.00
#
_symmetry.space_group_name_H-M   'P 1'
#
loop_
_entity.id
_entity.type
_entity.pdbx_description
1 polymer ?
#
loop_
_entity_poly.entity_id
_entity_poly.type
_entity_poly.pdbx_seq_one_letter_code
_entity_poly.pdbx_strand_id
1 'polypeptide(L)' 'MPKTQIQLDGKTWLQYSISIWSDIRKSTTENGLGHPAIFPTMLPERLISIFSHEEDLVLDPFAGSGST' A
#
# COMPACT_ATOMS: atom_id res chain seq x y z
N MET A 1 -14.98 17.76 9.73
CA MET A 1 -13.64 18.19 10.18
C MET A 1 -12.67 17.98 9.03
N PRO A 2 -11.80 18.92 8.68
CA PRO A 2 -10.76 18.67 7.67
C PRO A 2 -9.84 17.55 8.18
N LYS A 3 -9.59 16.55 7.33
CA LYS A 3 -8.61 15.49 7.60
C LYS A 3 -7.22 16.13 7.43
N THR A 4 -6.51 16.34 8.54
CA THR A 4 -5.25 17.13 8.53
C THR A 4 -4.00 16.31 8.82
N GLN A 5 -4.13 15.10 9.41
CA GLN A 5 -2.98 14.30 9.81
C GLN A 5 -3.15 12.80 9.52
N ILE A 6 -2.18 12.23 8.83
CA ILE A 6 -2.07 10.79 8.58
C ILE A 6 -1.83 10.04 9.90
N GLN A 7 -2.54 8.92 10.08
CA GLN A 7 -2.52 8.13 11.32
C GLN A 7 -1.32 7.15 11.36
N LEU A 8 -0.10 7.68 11.38
CA LEU A 8 1.14 6.90 11.52
C LEU A 8 1.98 7.42 12.70
N ASP A 9 2.61 6.52 13.45
CA ASP A 9 3.64 6.93 14.41
C ASP A 9 4.89 7.46 13.68
N GLY A 10 5.70 8.26 14.38
CA GLY A 10 6.84 8.95 13.76
C GLY A 10 7.89 8.00 13.16
N LYS A 11 8.08 6.79 13.74
CA LYS A 11 9.05 5.82 13.23
C LYS A 11 8.51 5.21 11.93
N THR A 12 7.25 4.81 11.92
CA THR A 12 6.60 4.25 10.72
C THR A 12 6.52 5.28 9.61
N TRP A 13 6.15 6.52 9.93
CA TRP A 13 6.13 7.62 8.96
C TRP A 13 7.50 7.84 8.32
N LEU A 14 8.58 7.87 9.10
CA LEU A 14 9.94 8.05 8.59
C LEU A 14 10.37 6.89 7.66
N GLN A 15 10.04 5.65 8.02
CA GLN A 15 10.33 4.49 7.16
C GLN A 15 9.53 4.55 5.85
N TYR A 16 8.30 5.05 5.89
CA TYR A 16 7.40 5.10 4.74
C TYR A 16 7.68 6.33 3.85
N SER A 17 8.23 7.42 4.38
CA SER A 17 8.45 8.67 3.64
C SER A 17 9.68 8.68 2.72
N ILE A 18 10.55 7.67 2.77
CA ILE A 18 11.73 7.57 1.90
C ILE A 18 11.38 7.00 0.52
N SER A 19 12.16 7.36 -0.49
CA SER A 19 11.90 6.98 -1.89
C SER A 19 12.23 5.52 -2.25
N ILE A 20 12.89 4.76 -1.36
CA ILE A 20 13.32 3.39 -1.64
C ILE A 20 12.87 2.48 -0.49
N TRP A 21 12.13 1.43 -0.81
CA TRP A 21 11.62 0.45 0.15
C TRP A 21 12.21 -0.93 -0.13
N SER A 22 13.17 -1.36 0.69
CA SER A 22 13.83 -2.66 0.55
C SER A 22 13.04 -3.83 1.12
N ASP A 23 11.99 -3.55 1.89
CA ASP A 23 11.22 -4.55 2.64
C ASP A 23 9.97 -5.06 1.92
N ILE A 24 9.54 -4.40 0.84
CA ILE A 24 8.37 -4.78 0.04
C ILE A 24 8.70 -5.99 -0.84
N ARG A 25 7.94 -7.07 -0.67
CA ARG A 25 8.14 -8.33 -1.37
C ARG A 25 6.85 -9.15 -1.41
N LYS A 26 6.71 -9.99 -2.44
CA LYS A 26 5.58 -10.92 -2.55
C LYS A 26 5.67 -12.02 -1.50
N SER A 27 4.54 -12.34 -0.89
CA SER A 27 4.31 -13.56 -0.11
C SER A 27 4.32 -14.81 -1.00
N THR A 28 4.43 -15.99 -0.37
CA THR A 28 4.30 -17.27 -1.07
C THR A 28 2.95 -17.40 -1.78
N THR A 29 1.88 -16.93 -1.15
CA THR A 29 0.53 -16.95 -1.72
C THR A 29 0.44 -16.11 -3.00
N GLU A 30 0.97 -14.89 -2.99
CA GLU A 30 0.94 -14.00 -4.17
C GLU A 30 1.78 -14.53 -5.32
N ASN A 31 2.90 -15.19 -5.02
CA ASN A 31 3.70 -15.86 -6.05
C ASN A 31 2.95 -17.04 -6.70
N GLY A 32 2.02 -17.67 -5.97
CA GLY A 32 1.22 -18.80 -6.46
C GLY A 32 -0.02 -18.42 -7.28
N LEU A 33 -0.42 -17.15 -7.31
CA LEU A 33 -1.64 -16.69 -8.00
C LEU A 33 -1.55 -16.71 -9.53
N GLY A 34 -0.35 -16.82 -10.10
CA GLY A 34 -0.15 -16.99 -11.54
C GLY A 34 -0.43 -15.78 -12.44
N HIS A 35 -0.91 -14.65 -11.90
CA HIS A 35 -1.09 -13.42 -12.69
C HIS A 35 0.27 -12.74 -12.94
N PRO A 36 0.61 -12.39 -14.20
CA PRO A 36 1.98 -12.03 -14.59
C PRO A 36 2.46 -10.70 -14.01
N ALA A 37 1.54 -9.80 -13.66
CA ALA A 37 1.84 -8.44 -13.23
C ALA A 37 1.33 -8.12 -11.81
N ILE A 38 1.31 -9.11 -10.91
CA ILE A 38 0.98 -8.87 -9.49
C ILE A 38 2.08 -7.99 -8.88
N PHE A 39 1.69 -6.93 -8.17
CA PHE A 39 2.55 -6.27 -7.17
C PHE A 39 2.28 -6.87 -5.78
N PRO A 40 3.22 -6.79 -4.82
CA PRO A 40 2.95 -7.24 -3.45
C PRO A 40 1.90 -6.37 -2.77
N THR A 41 0.97 -6.96 -2.02
CA THR A 41 -0.10 -6.28 -1.26
C THR A 41 0.45 -5.32 -0.21
N MET A 42 1.68 -5.55 0.26
CA MET A 42 2.40 -4.59 1.11
C MET A 42 2.56 -3.19 0.46
N LEU A 43 2.56 -3.12 -0.87
CA LEU A 43 2.69 -1.87 -1.61
C LEU A 43 1.43 -0.99 -1.50
N PRO A 44 0.22 -1.44 -1.92
CA PRO A 44 -0.99 -0.63 -1.77
C PRO A 44 -1.32 -0.38 -0.30
N GLU A 45 -1.12 -1.34 0.62
CA GLU A 45 -1.33 -1.11 2.07
C GLU A 45 -0.53 0.10 2.57
N ARG A 46 0.74 0.19 2.17
CA ARG A 46 1.60 1.32 2.51
C ARG A 46 1.13 2.61 1.85
N LEU A 47 0.80 2.59 0.56
CA LEU A 47 0.32 3.77 -0.17
C LEU A 47 -0.98 4.31 0.44
N ILE A 48 -1.95 3.45 0.72
CA ILE A 48 -3.23 3.79 1.37
C ILE A 48 -2.95 4.42 2.74
N SER A 49 -2.04 3.83 3.52
CA SER A 49 -1.65 4.37 4.84
C SER A 49 -1.00 5.76 4.78
N ILE A 50 -0.29 6.09 3.70
CA ILE A 50 0.38 7.40 3.53
C ILE A 50 -0.55 8.46 2.95
N PHE A 51 -1.44 8.06 2.02
CA PHE A 51 -2.14 9.01 1.13
C PHE A 51 -3.65 9.06 1.35
N SER A 52 -4.19 8.26 2.26
CA SER A 52 -5.61 8.26 2.59
C SER A 52 -5.84 8.18 4.10
N HIS A 53 -7.05 8.47 4.51
CA HIS A 53 -7.53 8.20 5.86
C HIS A 53 -8.59 7.11 5.82
N GLU A 54 -8.90 6.58 7.00
CA GLU A 54 -10.07 5.72 7.19
C GLU A 54 -11.32 6.34 6.55
N GLU A 55 -12.13 5.49 5.92
CA GLU A 55 -13.33 5.83 5.14
C GLU A 55 -13.10 6.63 3.85
N ASP A 56 -11.86 6.89 3.42
CA ASP A 56 -11.63 7.43 2.07
C ASP A 56 -11.86 6.37 0.99
N LEU A 57 -12.40 6.81 -0.15
CA LEU A 57 -12.56 5.97 -1.32
C LEU A 57 -11.23 5.85 -2.06
N VAL A 58 -10.73 4.62 -2.20
CA VAL A 58 -9.58 4.28 -3.04
C VAL A 58 -10.10 3.71 -4.37
N LEU A 59 -9.58 4.22 -5.49
CA LEU A 59 -9.93 3.76 -6.83
C LEU A 59 -8.69 3.21 -7.55
N ASP A 60 -8.76 1.94 -7.93
CA ASP A 60 -7.83 1.31 -8.86
C ASP A 60 -8.57 0.88 -10.14
N PRO A 61 -8.49 1.64 -11.24
CA PRO A 61 -9.16 1.28 -12.49
C PRO A 61 -8.45 0.14 -13.25
N PHE A 62 -7.29 -0.33 -12.76
CA PHE A 62 -6.47 -1.37 -13.35
C PHE A 62 -6.19 -2.51 -12.36
N ALA A 63 -7.18 -2.82 -11.51
CA ALA A 63 -7.01 -3.67 -10.33
C ALA A 63 -6.38 -5.05 -10.57
N GLY A 64 -6.42 -5.62 -11.78
CA GLY A 64 -5.71 -6.86 -12.12
C GLY A 64 -6.05 -8.01 -11.17
N SER A 65 -5.13 -8.36 -10.26
CA SER A 65 -5.34 -9.36 -9.20
C SER A 65 -6.22 -8.92 -8.04
N GLY A 66 -6.72 -7.68 -8.03
CA GLY A 66 -7.55 -7.13 -6.97
C GLY A 66 -6.80 -6.92 -5.65
N SER A 67 -5.53 -6.53 -5.73
CA SER A 67 -4.68 -6.36 -4.54
C SER A 67 -4.80 -4.97 -3.88
N THR A 68 -5.41 -4.01 -4.57
CA THR A 68 -5.78 -2.68 -4.06
C THR A 68 -7.18 -2.72 -3.48
#